data_AF-A0A8C3T625-F1
#
_entry.id   AF-A0A8C3T625-F1
#
_cell.length_a   1.000
_cell.length_b   1.000
_cell.length_c   1.000
_cell.angle_alpha   90.00
_cell.angle_beta   90.00
_cell.angle_gamma   90.00
#
_symmetry.space_group_name_H-M   'P 1'
#
loop_
_entity.id
_entity.type
_entity.pdbx_description
1 polymer ?
#
loop_
_entity_poly.entity_id
_entity_poly.type
_entity_poly.pdbx_seq_one_letter_code
_entity_poly.pdbx_strand_id
1 'polypeptide(L)' 'KGFAGIGRTGCFIATRIGCQQLKAKGEVDILGIVCRLRIDRGGMIQTSEQYQFLHHTLAVYASQLPETTGP' A
#
# COMPACT_ATOMS: atom_id res chain seq x y z
N LYS A 1 13.90 16.37 -15.23
CA LYS A 1 12.64 15.63 -14.91
C LYS A 1 12.55 15.51 -13.40
N GLY A 2 11.81 16.42 -12.76
CA GLY A 2 11.84 16.61 -11.30
C GLY A 2 11.24 15.43 -10.54
N PHE A 3 11.80 15.12 -9.37
CA PHE A 3 11.23 14.21 -8.39
C PHE A 3 9.94 14.82 -7.83
N ALA A 4 8.86 14.79 -8.62
CA ALA A 4 7.53 15.02 -8.09
C ALA A 4 7.28 13.92 -7.05
N GLY A 5 7.00 14.30 -5.80
CA GLY A 5 6.76 13.38 -4.69
C GLY A 5 5.47 12.57 -4.82
N ILE A 6 5.25 11.93 -5.98
CA ILE A 6 4.10 11.09 -6.34
C ILE A 6 4.46 9.60 -6.35
N GLY A 7 5.72 9.25 -6.63
CA GLY A 7 6.19 7.87 -6.60
C GLY A 7 6.48 7.36 -5.19
N ARG A 8 7.52 7.89 -4.54
CA ARG A 8 7.96 7.44 -3.20
C ARG A 8 6.93 7.77 -2.10
N THR A 9 6.36 8.97 -2.13
CA THR A 9 5.34 9.38 -1.15
C THR A 9 4.05 8.60 -1.32
N GLY A 10 3.59 8.40 -2.56
CA GLY A 10 2.40 7.57 -2.83
C GLY A 10 2.58 6.13 -2.40
N CYS A 11 3.77 5.56 -2.65
CA CYS A 11 4.11 4.23 -2.19
C CYS A 11 4.13 4.13 -0.65
N PHE A 12 4.77 5.09 0.04
CA PHE A 12 4.80 5.11 1.51
C PHE A 12 3.41 5.23 2.14
N ILE A 13 2.57 6.14 1.62
CA ILE A 13 1.20 6.32 2.12
C ILE A 13 0.38 5.04 1.87
N ALA A 14 0.47 4.47 0.66
CA ALA A 14 -0.26 3.24 0.33
C ALA A 14 0.14 2.06 1.22
N THR A 15 1.45 1.87 1.43
CA THR A 15 1.97 0.83 2.32
C THR A 15 1.46 1.03 3.75
N ARG A 16 1.49 2.26 4.27
CA ARG A 16 0.98 2.54 5.62
C ARG A 16 -0.50 2.19 5.76
N ILE A 17 -1.33 2.58 4.80
CA ILE A 17 -2.77 2.27 4.80
C ILE A 17 -2.98 0.74 4.72
N GLY A 18 -2.23 0.07 3.85
CA GLY A 18 -2.31 -1.39 3.71
C GLY A 18 -1.90 -2.15 4.96
N CYS A 19 -0.81 -1.74 5.63
CA CYS A 19 -0.39 -2.33 6.91
C CYS A 19 -1.47 -2.16 7.99
N GLN A 20 -2.17 -1.02 8.02
CA GLN A 20 -3.29 -0.80 8.95
C GLN A 20 -4.48 -1.70 8.64
N GLN A 21 -4.83 -1.89 7.36
CA GLN A 21 -5.88 -2.82 6.96
C GLN A 21 -5.55 -4.26 7.35
N LEU A 22 -4.32 -4.72 7.04
CA LEU A 22 -3.85 -6.05 7.42
C LEU A 22 -3.92 -6.28 8.93
N LYS A 23 -3.49 -5.29 9.74
CA LYS A 23 -3.58 -5.37 11.19
C LYS A 23 -5.01 -5.41 11.74
N ALA A 24 -5.93 -4.66 11.12
CA ALA A 24 -7.28 -4.50 11.64
C ALA A 24 -8.24 -5.59 11.16
N LYS A 25 -8.03 -6.10 9.94
CA LYS A 25 -8.97 -6.99 9.24
C LYS A 25 -8.37 -8.33 8.80
N GLY A 26 -7.04 -8.46 8.80
CA GLY A 26 -6.36 -9.61 8.20
C GLY A 26 -6.31 -9.60 6.66
N GLU A 27 -6.91 -8.59 6.02
CA GLU A 27 -6.98 -8.43 4.56
C GLU A 27 -6.59 -7.01 4.15
N VAL A 28 -6.22 -6.84 2.87
CA VAL A 28 -5.88 -5.52 2.31
C VAL A 28 -6.41 -5.36 0.89
N ASP A 29 -7.10 -4.24 0.65
CA ASP A 29 -7.56 -3.83 -0.67
C ASP A 29 -6.57 -2.84 -1.30
N ILE A 30 -5.55 -3.38 -1.96
CA ILE A 30 -4.49 -2.58 -2.61
C ILE A 30 -5.06 -1.71 -3.73
N LEU A 31 -5.99 -2.24 -4.52
CA LEU A 31 -6.60 -1.50 -5.63
C LEU A 31 -7.40 -0.30 -5.10
N GLY A 32 -8.23 -0.51 -4.07
CA GLY A 32 -8.99 0.56 -3.43
C GLY A 32 -8.12 1.66 -2.86
N ILE A 33 -6.99 1.31 -2.24
CA ILE A 33 -6.00 2.28 -1.74
C ILE A 33 -5.43 3.11 -2.89
N VAL A 34 -5.00 2.47 -3.99
CA VAL A 34 -4.43 3.19 -5.14
C VAL A 34 -5.48 4.08 -5.82
N CYS A 35 -6.70 3.58 -6.00
CA CYS A 35 -7.81 4.36 -6.54
C CYS A 35 -8.09 5.62 -5.70
N ARG A 36 -8.14 5.48 -4.38
CA ARG A 36 -8.35 6.63 -3.47
C ARG A 36 -7.22 7.65 -3.57
N LEU A 37 -5.97 7.19 -3.58
CA LEU A 37 -4.81 8.08 -3.73
C LEU A 37 -4.80 8.82 -5.08
N ARG A 38 -5.27 8.18 -6.15
CA ARG A 38 -5.39 8.81 -7.47
C ARG A 38 -6.52 9.84 -7.54
N ILE A 39 -7.60 9.66 -6.76
CA ILE A 39 -8.67 10.66 -6.60
C ILE A 39 -8.15 11.88 -5.83
N ASP A 40 -7.47 11.65 -4.69
CA ASP A 40 -6.97 12.72 -3.82
C ASP A 40 -5.82 13.50 -4.48
N ARG A 41 -4.96 12.80 -5.24
CA ARG A 41 -3.87 13.40 -6.00
C ARG A 41 -3.61 12.61 -7.28
N GLY A 42 -4.04 13.17 -8.40
CA GLY A 42 -3.81 12.58 -9.72
C GLY A 42 -2.32 12.23 -9.95
N GLY A 43 -2.06 11.02 -10.44
CA GLY A 43 -0.70 10.53 -10.76
C GLY A 43 -0.01 9.71 -9.67
N MET A 44 -0.67 9.40 -8.55
CA MET A 44 -0.13 8.49 -7.52
C MET A 44 -0.05 7.05 -8.03
N ILE A 45 1.09 6.39 -7.77
CA ILE A 45 1.45 5.02 -8.20
C ILE A 45 1.29 4.89 -9.73
N GLN A 46 2.25 5.45 -10.45
CA GLN A 46 2.17 5.62 -11.91
C GLN A 46 2.79 4.47 -12.69
N THR A 47 3.65 3.67 -12.07
CA THR A 47 4.38 2.61 -12.76
C THR A 47 4.05 1.23 -12.19
N SER A 48 4.09 0.21 -13.04
CA SER A 48 3.83 -1.18 -12.65
C SER A 48 4.81 -1.65 -11.57
N GLU A 49 6.05 -1.18 -11.58
CA GLU A 49 7.05 -1.53 -10.57
C GLU A 49 6.67 -1.00 -9.18
N GLN A 50 6.09 0.20 -9.09
CA GLN A 50 5.62 0.75 -7.81
C GLN A 50 4.42 -0.05 -7.27
N TYR A 51 3.54 -0.50 -8.16
CA TYR A 51 2.40 -1.33 -7.78
C TYR A 51 2.86 -2.73 -7.32
N GLN A 52 3.80 -3.35 -8.05
CA GLN A 52 4.41 -4.63 -7.64
C GLN A 52 5.17 -4.51 -6.32
N PHE A 53 5.92 -3.43 -6.12
CA PHE A 53 6.61 -3.17 -4.87
C PHE A 53 5.64 -3.05 -3.69
N LEU A 54 4.48 -2.40 -3.89
CA LEU A 54 3.44 -2.28 -2.86
C LEU A 54 2.87 -3.66 -2.47
N HIS A 55 2.56 -4.50 -3.45
CA HIS A 55 2.14 -5.89 -3.22
C HIS A 55 3.20 -6.68 -2.46
N HIS A 56 4.46 -6.63 -2.89
CA HIS A 56 5.55 -7.34 -2.24
C HIS A 56 5.75 -6.88 -0.79
N THR A 57 5.76 -5.56 -0.56
CA THR A 57 5.94 -4.99 0.78
C THR A 57 4.82 -5.42 1.72
N LEU A 58 3.56 -5.40 1.25
CA LEU A 58 2.42 -5.81 2.06
C LEU A 58 2.38 -7.32 2.31
N ALA A 59 2.81 -8.14 1.35
CA ALA A 59 2.93 -9.59 1.52
C ALA A 59 4.00 -9.94 2.58
N VAL A 60 5.18 -9.30 2.51
CA VAL A 60 6.23 -9.46 3.53
C VAL A 60 5.70 -9.00 4.90
N TYR A 61 5.00 -7.88 4.95
CA TYR A 61 4.39 -7.39 6.18
C TYR A 61 3.38 -8.38 6.77
N ALA A 62 2.48 -8.94 5.94
CA ALA A 62 1.50 -9.92 6.36
C ALA A 62 2.15 -11.17 6.94
N SER A 63 3.27 -11.65 6.36
CA SER A 63 4.01 -12.80 6.88
C SER A 63 4.69 -12.57 8.23
N GLN A 64 4.90 -11.30 8.62
CA GLN A 64 5.51 -10.93 9.90
C GLN A 64 4.47 -10.58 10.96
N LEU A 65 3.19 -10.49 10.60
CA LEU A 65 2.15 -10.25 11.58
C LEU A 65 2.05 -11.50 12.47
N PRO A 66 2.05 -11.34 13.80
CA PRO A 66 1.72 -12.46 14.67
C PRO A 66 0.34 -12.93 14.26
N GLU A 67 0.21 -14.23 13.97
CA GLU A 67 -1.10 -14.86 13.76
C GLU A 67 -1.98 -14.37 14.90
N THR A 68 -3.00 -13.58 14.56
CA THR A 68 -3.97 -13.17 15.58
C THR A 68 -4.81 -14.41 15.80
N THR A 69 -4.30 -15.32 16.62
CA THR A 69 -5.07 -16.40 17.23
C THR A 69 -6.10 -15.70 18.10
N GLY A 70 -7.21 -15.28 17.47
CA GLY A 70 -8.42 -14.92 18.19
C GLY A 70 -8.91 -16.15 18.97
N PRO A 71 -9.50 -15.94 20.16
CA PRO A 71 -9.96 -17.02 21.05
C PRO A 71 -11.01 -17.93 20.40
#